data_AF-A0A1M5EJD5-F1
#
_entry.id   AF-A0A1M5EJD5-F1
#
_cell.length_a   1.000
_cell.length_b   1.000
_cell.length_c   1.000
_cell.angle_alpha   90.00
_cell.angle_beta   90.00
_cell.angle_gamma   90.00
#
_symmetry.space_group_name_H-M   'P 1'
#
loop_
_entity.id
_entity.type
_entity.pdbx_description
1 polymer ?
#
loop_
_entity_poly.entity_id
_entity_poly.type
_entity_poly.pdbx_seq_one_letter_code
_entity_poly.pdbx_strand_id
1 'polypeptide(L)'
;MYHLSVFIHLLSAIFWIGGMLFTAGVLVPASRHALLKKKKGAFFALIGRKFSRISWILFIILIITGITNLLTRGYTTEQLLTASFWIDVFGGKLFIKMQLFAAVLIISGIHDFYAGPKAAELMDKQPDSDRAKSMRVLSRWLGRLNLLLGLAVLYFALRLLRG
;
A
#
# COMPACT_ATOMS: atom_id res chain seq x y z
N MET A 1 -13.59 19.71 -12.11
CA MET A 1 -13.77 18.43 -11.38
C MET A 1 -12.64 17.43 -11.63
N TYR A 2 -12.28 17.13 -12.89
CA TYR A 2 -11.20 16.20 -13.22
C TYR A 2 -9.85 16.50 -12.53
N HIS A 3 -9.30 17.71 -12.70
CA HIS A 3 -8.00 18.08 -12.12
C HIS A 3 -7.94 17.93 -10.60
N LEU A 4 -9.02 18.25 -9.90
CA LEU A 4 -9.11 18.09 -8.45
C LEU A 4 -9.09 16.61 -8.05
N SER A 5 -9.85 15.76 -8.75
CA SER A 5 -9.86 14.31 -8.51
C SER A 5 -8.49 13.69 -8.78
N VAL A 6 -7.82 14.07 -9.88
CA VAL A 6 -6.45 13.64 -10.19
C VAL A 6 -5.47 14.12 -9.12
N PHE A 7 -5.55 15.38 -8.68
CA PHE A 7 -4.70 15.92 -7.63
C PHE A 7 -4.84 15.13 -6.32
N ILE A 8 -6.08 14.86 -5.87
CA ILE A 8 -6.34 14.08 -4.65
C ILE A 8 -5.85 12.62 -4.81
N HIS A 9 -6.07 12.01 -5.99
CA HIS A 9 -5.58 10.66 -6.28
C HIS A 9 -4.05 10.58 -6.17
N LEU A 10 -3.34 11.53 -6.81
CA LEU A 10 -1.88 11.58 -6.80
C LEU A 10 -1.34 11.88 -5.40
N LEU A 11 -1.93 12.83 -4.68
CA LEU A 11 -1.50 13.15 -3.32
C LEU A 11 -1.65 11.95 -2.39
N SER A 12 -2.75 11.19 -2.52
CA SER A 12 -3.00 9.98 -1.75
C SER A 12 -1.96 8.89 -2.07
N ALA A 13 -1.67 8.67 -3.36
CA ALA A 13 -0.66 7.70 -3.78
C ALA A 13 0.75 8.10 -3.31
N ILE A 14 1.13 9.37 -3.47
CA ILE A 14 2.44 9.90 -3.04
C ILE A 14 2.60 9.78 -1.53
N PHE A 15 1.59 10.15 -0.75
CA PHE A 15 1.64 10.02 0.71
C PHE A 15 1.86 8.57 1.12
N TRP A 16 1.12 7.64 0.51
CA TRP A 16 1.19 6.23 0.85
C TRP A 16 2.54 5.60 0.45
N ILE A 17 2.97 5.76 -0.81
CA ILE A 17 4.26 5.23 -1.29
C ILE A 17 5.42 5.90 -0.54
N GLY A 18 5.37 7.23 -0.37
CA GLY A 18 6.36 8.00 0.37
C GLY A 18 6.45 7.57 1.84
N GLY A 19 5.31 7.29 2.48
CA GLY A 19 5.28 6.76 3.84
C GLY A 19 5.92 5.37 3.96
N MET A 20 5.76 4.51 2.96
CA MET A 20 6.46 3.21 2.92
C MET A 20 7.97 3.36 2.72
N LEU A 21 8.39 4.23 1.80
CA LEU A 21 9.80 4.53 1.57
C LEU A 21 10.45 5.13 2.81
N PHE A 22 9.77 6.07 3.47
CA PHE A 22 10.22 6.66 4.73
C PHE A 22 10.29 5.60 5.84
N THR A 23 9.31 4.70 5.92
CA THR A 23 9.33 3.62 6.91
C THR A 23 10.53 2.70 6.68
N ALA A 24 10.76 2.27 5.44
CA ALA A 24 11.85 1.36 5.10
C ALA A 24 13.24 2.01 5.22
N GLY A 25 13.38 3.26 4.77
CA GLY A 25 14.65 3.97 4.68
C GLY A 25 15.05 4.74 5.94
N VAL A 26 14.08 5.15 6.77
CA VAL A 26 14.33 6.00 7.95
C VAL A 26 13.86 5.33 9.23
N LEU A 27 12.58 4.96 9.35
CA LEU A 27 12.04 4.46 10.62
C LEU A 27 12.63 3.10 11.02
N VAL A 28 12.74 2.17 10.08
CA VAL A 28 13.30 0.83 10.34
C VAL A 28 14.77 0.94 10.78
N PRO A 29 15.65 1.69 10.09
CA PRO A 29 17.00 1.96 10.58
C PRO A 29 17.04 2.68 11.94
N ALA A 30 16.24 3.73 12.13
CA ALA A 30 16.20 4.49 13.38
C ALA A 30 15.80 3.63 14.59
N SER A 31 14.91 2.65 14.39
CA SER A 31 14.51 1.68 15.44
C SER A 31 15.67 0.82 15.97
N ARG A 32 16.81 0.79 15.27
CA ARG A 32 18.00 0.04 15.70
C ARG A 32 18.80 0.77 16.79
N HIS A 33 18.55 2.08 16.98
CA HIS A 33 19.24 2.91 17.95
C HIS A 33 19.08 2.39 19.41
N ALA A 34 20.11 2.59 20.23
CA ALA A 34 20.16 2.08 21.61
C ALA A 34 19.00 2.58 22.49
N LEU A 35 18.57 3.84 22.28
CA LEU A 35 17.44 4.47 22.98
C LEU A 35 16.12 3.69 22.84
N LEU A 36 15.93 2.98 21.74
CA LEU A 36 14.68 2.25 21.45
C LEU A 36 14.78 0.75 21.75
N LYS A 37 15.94 0.24 22.21
CA LYS A 37 16.23 -1.19 22.34
C LYS A 37 15.21 -1.95 23.20
N LYS A 38 14.69 -1.32 24.26
CA LYS A 38 13.70 -1.90 25.19
C LYS A 38 12.24 -1.72 24.78
N LYS A 39 11.93 -0.87 23.78
CA LYS A 39 10.55 -0.51 23.39
C LYS A 39 10.27 -0.66 21.89
N LYS A 40 11.05 -1.51 21.19
CA LYS A 40 10.94 -1.66 19.72
C LYS A 40 9.55 -2.15 19.29
N GLY A 41 8.98 -3.15 19.98
CA GLY A 41 7.65 -3.68 19.68
C GLY A 41 6.58 -2.61 19.81
N ALA A 42 6.51 -1.96 20.98
CA ALA A 42 5.61 -0.84 21.24
C ALA A 42 5.74 0.32 20.22
N PHE A 43 6.98 0.68 19.83
CA PHE A 43 7.24 1.72 18.83
C PHE A 43 6.63 1.36 17.46
N PHE A 44 6.94 0.17 16.94
CA PHE A 44 6.40 -0.30 15.67
C PHE A 44 4.89 -0.50 15.72
N ALA A 45 4.34 -0.96 16.84
CA ALA A 45 2.92 -1.12 17.02
C ALA A 45 2.18 0.23 17.00
N LEU A 46 2.73 1.26 17.65
CA LEU A 46 2.14 2.60 17.66
C LEU A 46 2.15 3.24 16.28
N ILE A 47 3.31 3.30 15.63
CA ILE A 47 3.46 3.95 14.33
C ILE A 47 2.78 3.14 13.24
N GLY A 48 2.96 1.82 13.23
CA GLY A 48 2.36 0.91 12.26
C GLY A 48 0.84 0.96 12.27
N ARG A 49 0.20 0.95 13.44
CA ARG A 49 -1.27 1.09 13.52
C ARG A 49 -1.78 2.44 13.03
N LYS A 50 -1.07 3.54 13.34
CA LYS A 50 -1.43 4.88 12.85
C LYS A 50 -1.30 4.95 11.34
N PHE A 51 -0.17 4.49 10.80
CA PHE A 51 0.07 4.47 9.36
C PHE A 51 -0.92 3.57 8.61
N SER A 52 -1.23 2.38 9.16
CA SER A 52 -2.23 1.47 8.61
C SER A 52 -3.61 2.13 8.52
N ARG A 53 -4.10 2.74 9.62
CA ARG A 53 -5.40 3.43 9.63
C ARG A 53 -5.48 4.50 8.53
N ILE A 54 -4.43 5.31 8.39
CA ILE A 54 -4.36 6.33 7.34
C ILE A 54 -4.31 5.66 5.95
N SER A 55 -3.53 4.60 5.78
CA SER A 55 -3.41 3.87 4.52
C SER A 55 -4.74 3.33 4.03
N TRP A 56 -5.56 2.75 4.92
CA TRP A 56 -6.90 2.27 4.56
C TRP A 56 -7.85 3.39 4.13
N ILE A 57 -7.79 4.55 4.77
CA ILE A 57 -8.53 5.75 4.32
C ILE A 57 -8.05 6.17 2.93
N LEU A 58 -6.73 6.22 2.71
CA LEU A 58 -6.15 6.57 1.41
C LEU A 58 -6.51 5.55 0.32
N PHE A 59 -6.60 4.27 0.62
CA PHE A 59 -7.05 3.25 -0.33
C PHE A 59 -8.49 3.47 -0.79
N ILE A 60 -9.40 3.81 0.13
CA ILE A 60 -10.78 4.16 -0.23
C ILE A 60 -10.78 5.40 -1.13
N ILE A 61 -10.01 6.43 -0.77
CA ILE A 61 -9.87 7.64 -1.58
C ILE A 61 -9.33 7.31 -2.98
N LEU A 62 -8.32 6.44 -3.10
CA LEU A 62 -7.73 6.03 -4.37
C LEU A 62 -8.75 5.29 -5.26
N ILE A 63 -9.61 4.46 -4.69
CA ILE A 63 -10.68 3.78 -5.43
C ILE A 63 -11.69 4.79 -5.94
N ILE A 64 -12.22 5.65 -5.06
CA ILE A 64 -13.25 6.64 -5.41
C ILE A 64 -12.72 7.61 -6.47
N THR A 65 -11.54 8.18 -6.25
CA THR A 65 -10.91 9.10 -7.20
C THR A 65 -10.48 8.40 -8.49
N GLY A 66 -10.08 7.12 -8.43
CA GLY A 66 -9.76 6.32 -9.61
C GLY A 66 -10.97 6.15 -10.53
N ILE A 67 -12.12 5.76 -9.97
CA ILE A 67 -13.40 5.68 -10.72
C ILE A 67 -13.79 7.06 -11.26
N THR A 68 -13.74 8.09 -10.41
CA THR A 68 -14.07 9.46 -10.79
C THR A 68 -13.20 9.94 -11.96
N ASN A 69 -11.91 9.62 -11.96
CA ASN A 69 -10.97 10.00 -13.01
C ASN A 69 -11.29 9.31 -14.35
N LEU A 70 -11.78 8.06 -14.34
CA LEU A 70 -12.20 7.37 -15.56
C LEU A 70 -13.48 7.98 -16.13
N LEU A 71 -14.50 8.19 -15.28
CA LEU A 71 -15.78 8.76 -15.71
C LEU A 71 -15.61 10.19 -16.25
N THR A 72 -14.83 11.02 -15.56
CA THR A 72 -14.56 12.41 -16.00
C THR A 72 -13.60 12.50 -17.18
N ARG A 73 -12.91 11.42 -17.54
CA ARG A 73 -12.12 11.29 -18.79
C ARG A 73 -12.97 10.88 -20.00
N GLY A 74 -14.27 10.64 -19.80
CA GLY A 74 -15.23 10.34 -20.87
C GLY A 74 -15.58 8.86 -21.04
N TYR A 75 -15.05 7.96 -20.19
CA TYR A 75 -15.46 6.56 -20.21
C TYR A 75 -16.82 6.38 -19.54
N THR A 76 -17.74 5.67 -20.19
CA THR A 76 -19.05 5.35 -19.60
C THR A 76 -18.96 4.12 -18.71
N THR A 77 -19.91 3.98 -17.77
CA THR A 77 -20.01 2.78 -16.93
C THR A 77 -20.22 1.50 -17.76
N GLU A 78 -20.94 1.59 -18.87
CA GLU A 78 -21.17 0.47 -19.79
C GLU A 78 -19.89 0.03 -20.48
N GLN A 79 -19.05 0.97 -20.93
CA GLN A 79 -17.74 0.67 -21.51
C GLN A 79 -16.84 -0.04 -20.50
N LEU A 80 -16.82 0.42 -19.24
CA LEU A 80 -16.04 -0.21 -18.17
C LEU A 80 -16.51 -1.63 -17.82
N LEU A 81 -17.77 -1.97 -18.11
CA LEU A 81 -18.32 -3.32 -17.91
C LEU A 81 -18.09 -4.24 -19.12
N THR A 82 -17.63 -3.71 -20.25
CA THR A 82 -17.44 -4.47 -21.48
C THR A 82 -16.04 -5.10 -21.55
N ALA A 83 -15.94 -6.38 -21.88
CA ALA A 83 -14.64 -7.08 -21.97
C ALA A 83 -13.68 -6.46 -22.99
N SER A 84 -14.19 -5.88 -24.09
CA SER A 84 -13.37 -5.24 -25.13
C SER A 84 -12.54 -4.08 -24.60
N PHE A 85 -13.08 -3.29 -23.66
CA PHE A 85 -12.34 -2.21 -23.02
C PHE A 85 -11.08 -2.74 -22.32
N TRP A 86 -11.20 -3.84 -21.58
CA TRP A 86 -10.10 -4.40 -20.79
C TRP A 86 -9.02 -5.11 -21.62
N ILE A 87 -9.30 -5.42 -22.89
CA ILE A 87 -8.34 -6.03 -23.82
C ILE A 87 -7.62 -4.95 -24.66
N ASP A 88 -8.19 -3.74 -24.76
CA ASP A 88 -7.58 -2.61 -25.45
C ASP A 88 -6.26 -2.15 -24.79
N VAL A 89 -5.42 -1.40 -25.52
CA VAL A 89 -4.11 -0.93 -25.05
C VAL A 89 -4.22 -0.09 -23.77
N PHE A 90 -5.24 0.76 -23.66
CA PHE A 90 -5.46 1.55 -22.45
C PHE A 90 -6.02 0.68 -21.32
N GLY A 91 -7.13 -0.04 -21.58
CA GLY A 91 -7.81 -0.80 -20.54
C GLY A 91 -7.03 -2.01 -20.05
N GLY A 92 -6.17 -2.63 -20.87
CA GLY A 92 -5.27 -3.70 -20.46
C GLY A 92 -4.18 -3.22 -19.49
N LYS A 93 -3.63 -2.01 -19.70
CA LYS A 93 -2.71 -1.39 -18.71
C LYS A 93 -3.43 -1.06 -17.41
N LEU A 94 -4.67 -0.56 -17.51
CA LEU A 94 -5.52 -0.28 -16.36
C LEU A 94 -5.87 -1.57 -15.61
N PHE A 95 -6.18 -2.65 -16.32
CA PHE A 95 -6.44 -3.97 -15.76
C PHE A 95 -5.28 -4.36 -14.86
N ILE A 96 -4.07 -4.47 -15.42
CA ILE A 96 -2.87 -4.86 -14.67
C ILE A 96 -2.68 -3.98 -13.44
N LYS A 97 -2.87 -2.66 -13.55
CA LYS A 97 -2.83 -1.74 -12.41
C LYS A 97 -3.84 -2.13 -11.33
N MET A 98 -5.06 -2.50 -11.69
CA MET A 98 -6.11 -2.94 -10.76
C MET A 98 -5.78 -4.29 -10.10
N GLN A 99 -5.21 -5.27 -10.80
CA GLN A 99 -4.77 -6.52 -10.13
C GLN A 99 -3.61 -6.28 -9.17
N LEU A 100 -2.63 -5.46 -9.56
CA LEU A 100 -1.54 -5.07 -8.68
C LEU A 100 -2.08 -4.34 -7.44
N PHE A 101 -3.02 -3.43 -7.62
CA PHE A 101 -3.65 -2.72 -6.51
C PHE A 101 -4.49 -3.65 -5.62
N ALA A 102 -5.21 -4.62 -6.19
CA ALA A 102 -5.92 -5.63 -5.41
C ALA A 102 -4.95 -6.49 -4.59
N ALA A 103 -3.81 -6.90 -5.16
CA ALA A 103 -2.76 -7.61 -4.45
C ALA A 103 -2.18 -6.76 -3.30
N VAL A 104 -1.97 -5.46 -3.53
CA VAL A 104 -1.58 -4.49 -2.49
C VAL A 104 -2.60 -4.49 -1.34
N LEU A 105 -3.90 -4.44 -1.61
CA LEU A 105 -4.93 -4.43 -0.56
C LEU A 105 -4.91 -5.72 0.28
N ILE A 106 -4.80 -6.88 -0.39
CA ILE A 106 -4.74 -8.19 0.29
C ILE A 106 -3.49 -8.28 1.17
N ILE A 107 -2.32 -7.96 0.62
CA ILE A 107 -1.05 -8.01 1.34
C ILE A 107 -1.03 -7.00 2.49
N SER A 108 -1.55 -5.79 2.25
CA SER A 108 -1.70 -4.76 3.29
C SER A 108 -2.61 -5.25 4.41
N GLY A 109 -3.74 -5.90 4.10
CA GLY A 109 -4.64 -6.47 5.11
C GLY A 109 -3.96 -7.54 5.95
N ILE A 110 -3.27 -8.49 5.31
CA ILE A 110 -2.52 -9.52 6.02
C ILE A 110 -1.40 -8.89 6.88
N HIS A 111 -0.69 -7.91 6.34
CA HIS A 111 0.38 -7.22 7.06
C HIS A 111 -0.15 -6.44 8.27
N ASP A 112 -1.18 -5.63 8.07
CA ASP A 112 -1.62 -4.63 9.04
C ASP A 112 -2.48 -5.22 10.16
N PHE A 113 -3.31 -6.21 9.85
CA PHE A 113 -4.23 -6.80 10.81
C PHE A 113 -3.72 -8.10 11.45
N TYR A 114 -2.77 -8.79 10.82
CA TYR A 114 -2.26 -10.07 11.32
C TYR A 114 -0.75 -10.03 11.58
N ALA A 115 0.08 -9.95 10.53
CA ALA A 115 1.51 -10.18 10.65
C ALA A 115 2.23 -9.10 11.49
N GLY A 116 1.90 -7.83 11.30
CA GLY A 116 2.48 -6.69 12.02
C GLY A 116 2.13 -6.68 13.51
N PRO A 117 0.84 -6.71 13.89
CA PRO A 117 0.42 -6.79 15.29
C PRO A 117 0.99 -8.01 16.00
N LYS A 118 0.97 -9.19 15.35
CA LYS A 118 1.50 -10.43 15.94
C LYS A 118 3.02 -10.39 16.11
N ALA A 119 3.75 -9.84 15.13
CA ALA A 119 5.20 -9.66 15.24
C ALA A 119 5.55 -8.72 16.39
N ALA A 120 4.81 -7.61 16.56
CA ALA A 120 5.04 -6.67 17.65
C ALA A 120 4.69 -7.25 19.03
N GLU A 121 3.59 -8.00 19.14
CA GLU A 121 3.20 -8.68 20.39
C GLU A 121 4.27 -9.70 20.83
N LEU A 122 4.70 -10.57 19.90
CA LEU A 122 5.70 -11.60 20.18
C LEU A 122 7.10 -11.01 20.42
N MET A 123 7.38 -9.81 19.90
CA MET A 123 8.62 -9.09 20.19
C MET A 123 8.76 -8.73 21.67
N ASP A 124 7.67 -8.34 22.32
CA ASP A 124 7.70 -7.89 23.70
C ASP A 124 7.47 -9.06 24.68
N LYS A 125 6.66 -10.07 24.33
CA LYS A 125 6.32 -11.20 25.22
C LYS A 125 7.31 -12.37 25.17
N GLN A 126 7.81 -12.74 23.98
CA GLN A 126 8.62 -13.95 23.79
C GLN A 126 9.70 -13.73 22.71
N PRO A 127 10.69 -12.86 22.98
CA PRO A 127 11.62 -12.36 21.97
C PRO A 127 12.46 -13.45 21.27
N ASP A 128 12.73 -14.56 21.95
CA ASP A 128 13.61 -15.64 21.47
C ASP A 128 12.87 -16.83 20.87
N SER A 129 11.54 -16.84 20.90
CA SER A 129 10.74 -17.92 20.30
C SER A 129 10.90 -17.96 18.77
N ASP A 130 10.94 -19.16 18.20
CA ASP A 130 11.02 -19.32 16.73
C ASP A 130 9.80 -18.73 16.02
N ARG A 131 8.64 -18.73 16.70
CA ARG A 131 7.43 -18.06 16.21
C ARG A 131 7.60 -16.54 16.13
N ALA A 132 8.29 -15.90 17.08
CA ALA A 132 8.60 -14.47 17.01
C ALA A 132 9.53 -14.16 15.82
N LYS A 133 10.54 -15.00 15.59
CA LYS A 133 11.46 -14.86 14.44
C LYS A 133 10.70 -14.98 13.12
N SER A 134 9.88 -16.02 12.96
CA SER A 134 9.09 -16.24 11.74
C SER A 134 8.10 -15.11 11.45
N MET A 135 7.38 -14.61 12.46
CA MET A 135 6.46 -13.48 12.26
C MET A 135 7.17 -12.18 11.90
N ARG A 136 8.36 -11.92 12.46
CA ARG A 136 9.19 -10.77 12.05
C ARG A 136 9.68 -10.90 10.61
N VAL A 137 10.04 -12.10 10.16
CA VAL A 137 10.41 -12.35 8.76
C VAL A 137 9.21 -12.10 7.84
N LEU A 138 8.05 -12.67 8.20
CA LEU A 138 6.81 -12.50 7.43
C LEU A 138 6.40 -11.03 7.30
N SER A 139 6.31 -10.29 8.42
CA SER A 139 5.96 -8.86 8.39
C SER A 139 6.94 -8.04 7.53
N ARG A 140 8.26 -8.30 7.64
CA ARG A 140 9.26 -7.62 6.80
C ARG A 140 9.08 -7.90 5.31
N TRP A 141 8.82 -9.16 4.93
CA TRP A 141 8.65 -9.52 3.53
C TRP A 141 7.33 -9.01 2.96
N LEU A 142 6.23 -9.10 3.72
CA LEU A 142 4.95 -8.52 3.32
C LEU A 142 5.09 -7.00 3.10
N GLY A 143 5.75 -6.28 4.01
CA GLY A 143 6.00 -4.85 3.84
C GLY A 143 6.83 -4.51 2.59
N ARG A 144 7.90 -5.28 2.32
CA ARG A 144 8.74 -5.10 1.12
C ARG A 144 7.99 -5.42 -0.18
N LEU A 145 7.25 -6.52 -0.20
CA LEU A 145 6.45 -6.92 -1.35
C LEU A 145 5.39 -5.87 -1.64
N ASN A 146 4.74 -5.33 -0.60
CA ASN A 146 3.74 -4.28 -0.74
C ASN A 146 4.33 -3.00 -1.35
N LEU A 147 5.54 -2.60 -0.92
CA LEU A 147 6.26 -1.47 -1.52
C LEU A 147 6.59 -1.73 -3.00
N LEU A 148 7.10 -2.90 -3.33
CA LEU A 148 7.41 -3.26 -4.73
C LEU A 148 6.17 -3.24 -5.62
N LEU A 149 5.05 -3.79 -5.12
CA LEU A 149 3.77 -3.73 -5.83
C LEU A 149 3.27 -2.29 -5.95
N GLY A 150 3.40 -1.47 -4.91
CA GLY A 150 3.07 -0.04 -4.95
C GLY A 150 3.86 0.72 -6.01
N LEU A 151 5.16 0.45 -6.15
CA LEU A 151 6.00 1.01 -7.21
C LEU A 151 5.58 0.51 -8.60
N ALA A 152 5.20 -0.77 -8.73
CA ALA A 152 4.66 -1.31 -9.98
C ALA A 152 3.32 -0.64 -10.35
N VAL A 153 2.42 -0.42 -9.39
CA VAL A 153 1.17 0.34 -9.57
C VAL A 153 1.47 1.75 -10.08
N LEU A 154 2.46 2.43 -9.50
CA LEU A 154 2.89 3.76 -9.95
C LEU A 154 3.44 3.72 -11.38
N TYR A 155 4.27 2.74 -11.71
CA TYR A 155 4.79 2.56 -13.07
C TYR A 155 3.67 2.37 -14.09
N PHE A 156 2.68 1.51 -13.83
CA PHE A 156 1.53 1.35 -14.71
C PHE A 156 0.66 2.61 -14.77
N ALA A 157 0.52 3.35 -13.66
CA ALA A 157 -0.17 4.64 -13.67
C ALA A 157 0.51 5.65 -14.61
N LEU A 158 1.86 5.70 -14.63
CA LEU A 158 2.60 6.54 -15.58
C LEU A 158 2.37 6.13 -17.04
N ARG A 159 2.26 4.82 -17.32
CA ARG A 159 1.97 4.32 -18.68
C ARG A 159 0.56 4.66 -19.17
N LEU A 160 -0.36 5.05 -18.28
CA LEU A 160 -1.70 5.54 -18.61
C LEU A 160 -1.76 7.03 -18.92
N LEU A 161 -0.66 7.78 -18.71
CA LEU A 161 -0.56 9.21 -19.06
C LEU A 161 -0.26 9.44 -20.55
N ARG A 162 0.33 8.45 -21.22
CA ARG A 162 0.78 8.52 -22.64
C ARG A 162 -0.09 7.71 -23.60
N GLY A 163 -1.30 7.34 -23.17
CA GLY A 163 -2.30 6.66 -23.98
C GLY A 163 -3.62 7.37 -23.88
#